data_AF-A0A9E0GR84-F1
#
_entry.id   AF-A0A9E0GR84-F1
#
_cell.length_a   1.000
_cell.length_b   1.000
_cell.length_c   1.000
_cell.angle_alpha   90.00
_cell.angle_beta   90.00
_cell.angle_gamma   90.00
#
_symmetry.space_group_name_H-M   'P 1'
#
loop_
_entity.id
_entity.type
_entity.pdbx_description
1 polymer ?
#
loop_
_entity_poly.entity_id
_entity_poly.type
_entity_poly.pdbx_seq_one_letter_code
_entity_poly.pdbx_strand_id
1 'polypeptide(L)'
;MATLLSVYLYLLPIVIYTAWVAIALYDLGTRKEGGWAVSLGWMALILLVPVVGVVIYYALGRSTIPGWQRVTLLVGGPVAYGILLVIGNLVGGVA
;
A
#
# COMPACT_ATOMS: atom_id res chain seq x y z
N MET A 1 -25.79 -4.44 -14.89
CA MET A 1 -26.01 -3.66 -13.65
C MET A 1 -24.81 -3.91 -12.76
N ALA A 2 -23.98 -2.91 -12.45
CA ALA A 2 -22.91 -3.09 -11.47
C ALA A 2 -23.53 -3.26 -10.08
N THR A 3 -23.11 -4.30 -9.35
CA THR A 3 -23.52 -4.48 -7.95
C THR A 3 -22.68 -3.57 -7.07
N LEU A 4 -23.16 -3.23 -5.87
CA LEU A 4 -22.36 -2.49 -4.89
C LEU A 4 -21.03 -3.22 -4.61
N LEU A 5 -21.05 -4.55 -4.62
CA LEU A 5 -19.86 -5.38 -4.48
C LEU A 5 -18.87 -5.20 -5.65
N SER A 6 -19.33 -5.18 -6.91
CA SER A 6 -18.43 -4.98 -8.06
C SER A 6 -17.81 -3.59 -8.05
N VAL A 7 -18.55 -2.56 -7.65
CA VAL A 7 -18.00 -1.19 -7.51
C VAL A 7 -16.99 -1.14 -6.37
N TYR A 8 -17.30 -1.74 -5.22
CA TYR A 8 -16.38 -1.82 -4.10
C TYR A 8 -15.07 -2.53 -4.47
N LEU A 9 -15.14 -3.72 -5.09
CA LEU A 9 -13.98 -4.48 -5.53
C LEU A 9 -13.17 -3.74 -6.61
N TYR A 10 -13.83 -2.97 -7.47
CA TYR A 10 -13.15 -2.15 -8.48
C TYR A 10 -12.33 -1.01 -7.84
N LEU A 11 -12.87 -0.37 -6.80
CA LEU A 11 -12.19 0.74 -6.12
C LEU A 11 -11.14 0.29 -5.09
N LEU A 12 -11.29 -0.92 -4.54
CA LEU A 12 -10.46 -1.42 -3.46
C LEU A 12 -8.94 -1.39 -3.77
N PRO A 13 -8.45 -1.74 -4.98
CA PRO A 13 -7.04 -1.60 -5.34
C PRO A 13 -6.52 -0.16 -5.22
N ILE A 14 -7.33 0.83 -5.64
CA ILE A 14 -6.97 2.25 -5.56
C ILE A 14 -6.87 2.68 -4.09
N VAL A 15 -7.79 2.21 -3.24
CA VAL A 15 -7.77 2.50 -1.81
C VAL A 15 -6.54 1.89 -1.13
N ILE A 16 -6.21 0.63 -1.44
CA ILE A 16 -5.02 -0.05 -0.89
C ILE A 16 -3.75 0.68 -1.33
N TYR A 17 -3.66 1.02 -2.61
CA TYR A 17 -2.54 1.75 -3.17
C TYR A 17 -2.35 3.13 -2.52
N THR A 18 -3.43 3.90 -2.36
CA THR A 18 -3.34 5.24 -1.73
C THR A 18 -2.96 5.13 -0.26
N ALA A 19 -3.49 4.12 0.46
CA ALA A 19 -3.11 3.85 1.84
C ALA A 19 -1.61 3.51 1.98
N TRP A 20 -1.05 2.71 1.06
CA TRP A 20 0.40 2.41 1.06
C TRP A 20 1.26 3.65 0.94
N VAL A 21 0.95 4.51 -0.04
CA VAL A 21 1.70 5.74 -0.27
C VAL A 21 1.57 6.66 0.93
N ALA A 22 0.35 6.85 1.44
CA ALA A 22 0.09 7.73 2.58
C ALA A 22 0.87 7.30 3.84
N ILE A 23 0.85 6.01 4.18
CA ILE A 23 1.54 5.51 5.38
C ILE A 23 3.05 5.58 5.20
N ALA A 24 3.58 5.29 4.00
CA ALA A 24 5.02 5.38 3.75
C ALA A 24 5.54 6.83 3.87
N LEU A 25 4.79 7.79 3.30
CA LEU A 25 5.13 9.22 3.43
C LEU A 25 4.96 9.72 4.86
N TYR A 26 3.97 9.21 5.59
CA TYR A 26 3.78 9.54 7.01
C TYR A 26 4.94 9.03 7.88
N ASP A 27 5.35 7.77 7.72
CA ASP A 27 6.51 7.21 8.42
C ASP A 27 7.80 7.97 8.04
N LEU A 28 7.95 8.31 6.76
CA LEU A 28 9.07 9.12 6.29
C LEU A 28 9.11 10.53 6.88
N GLY A 29 7.95 11.15 7.10
CA GLY A 29 7.85 12.48 7.71
C GLY A 29 8.04 12.50 9.22
N THR A 30 7.83 11.36 9.89
CA THR A 30 7.96 11.23 11.36
C THR A 30 9.33 10.74 11.80
N ARG A 31 10.15 10.20 10.88
CA ARG A 31 11.50 9.77 11.21
C ARG A 31 12.39 10.95 11.60
N LYS A 32 13.22 10.75 12.63
CA LYS A 32 14.22 11.73 13.08
C LYS A 32 15.58 11.57 12.40
N GLU A 33 15.76 10.48 11.66
CA GLU A 33 17.02 10.11 11.03
C GLU A 33 17.03 10.41 9.53
N GLY A 34 18.20 10.80 9.03
CA GLY A 34 18.41 11.14 7.62
C GLY A 34 18.26 12.63 7.33
N GLY A 35 19.17 13.16 6.52
CA GLY A 35 19.14 14.55 6.07
C GLY A 35 18.04 14.81 5.04
N TRP A 36 17.78 16.09 4.77
CA TRP A 36 16.74 16.55 3.83
C TRP A 36 16.83 15.88 2.45
N ALA A 37 18.03 15.72 1.90
CA ALA A 37 18.27 15.14 0.58
C ALA A 37 17.87 13.65 0.52
N VAL A 38 18.13 12.91 1.61
CA VAL A 38 17.74 11.50 1.71
C VAL A 38 16.23 11.39 1.79
N SER A 39 15.57 12.26 2.56
CA SER A 39 14.10 12.30 2.62
C SER A 39 13.48 12.65 1.27
N LEU A 40 14.05 13.61 0.54
CA LEU A 40 13.59 13.96 -0.80
C LEU A 40 13.73 12.79 -1.79
N GLY A 41 14.84 12.06 -1.73
CA GLY A 41 15.05 10.86 -2.55
C GLY A 41 14.00 9.77 -2.30
N TRP A 42 13.67 9.52 -1.02
CA TRP A 42 12.60 8.57 -0.67
C TRP A 42 11.21 9.05 -1.10
N MET A 43 10.90 10.33 -0.90
CA MET A 43 9.64 10.92 -1.38
C MET A 43 9.50 10.77 -2.89
N ALA A 44 10.56 11.09 -3.65
CA ALA A 44 10.56 10.95 -5.10
C ALA A 44 10.35 9.49 -5.51
N LEU A 45 11.06 8.53 -4.89
CA LEU A 45 10.90 7.12 -5.19
C LEU A 45 9.48 6.61 -4.90
N ILE A 46 8.90 6.99 -3.76
CA ILE A 46 7.54 6.61 -3.36
C ILE A 46 6.49 7.25 -4.29
N LEU A 47 6.68 8.49 -4.72
CA LEU A 47 5.69 9.17 -5.57
C LEU A 47 5.79 8.76 -7.04
N LEU A 48 6.99 8.50 -7.55
CA LEU A 48 7.21 8.14 -8.95
C LEU A 48 6.97 6.66 -9.24
N VAL A 49 7.35 5.78 -8.31
CA VAL A 49 7.15 4.33 -8.46
C VAL A 49 6.46 3.74 -7.23
N PRO A 50 5.23 4.12 -6.89
CA PRO A 50 4.63 3.88 -5.58
C PRO A 50 4.56 2.43 -5.10
N VAL A 51 4.28 1.46 -5.98
CA VAL A 51 4.29 0.04 -5.58
C VAL A 51 5.71 -0.38 -5.15
N VAL A 52 6.69 -0.17 -6.03
CA VAL A 52 8.07 -0.62 -5.80
C VAL A 52 8.75 0.26 -4.74
N GLY A 53 8.55 1.57 -4.80
CA GLY A 53 9.11 2.57 -3.92
C GLY A 53 8.66 2.40 -2.47
N VAL A 54 7.39 2.09 -2.22
CA VAL A 54 6.90 1.80 -0.86
C VAL A 54 7.51 0.49 -0.34
N VAL A 55 7.58 -0.55 -1.17
CA VAL A 55 8.20 -1.84 -0.79
C VAL A 55 9.68 -1.67 -0.46
N ILE A 56 10.44 -0.98 -1.34
CA ILE A 56 11.87 -0.69 -1.12
C ILE A 56 12.05 0.18 0.12
N TYR A 57 11.19 1.19 0.32
CA TYR A 57 11.25 2.06 1.49
C TYR A 57 11.12 1.27 2.80
N TYR A 58 10.13 0.40 2.93
CA TYR A 58 9.99 -0.39 4.15
C TYR A 58 11.09 -1.42 4.35
N ALA A 59 11.66 -1.95 3.26
CA ALA A 59 12.76 -2.90 3.30
C ALA A 59 14.10 -2.23 3.69
N LEU A 60 14.42 -1.07 3.13
CA LEU A 60 15.76 -0.46 3.18
C LEU A 60 15.80 0.95 3.78
N GLY A 61 14.68 1.66 3.82
CA GLY A 61 14.58 3.07 4.20
C GLY A 61 14.70 3.36 5.70
N ARG A 62 15.07 2.35 6.51
CA ARG A 62 15.18 2.44 7.98
C ARG A 62 13.91 2.98 8.63
N SER A 63 12.75 2.49 8.18
CA SER A 63 11.45 2.80 8.77
C SER A 63 11.46 2.59 10.30
N THR A 64 10.67 3.36 11.03
CA THR A 64 10.57 3.23 12.50
C THR A 64 9.54 2.17 12.93
N ILE A 65 8.70 1.74 11.99
CA ILE A 65 7.65 0.75 12.19
C ILE A 65 8.26 -0.63 12.49
N PRO A 66 7.79 -1.39 13.50
CA PRO A 66 8.17 -2.79 13.72
C PRO A 66 8.05 -3.66 12.47
N GLY A 67 8.99 -4.58 12.24
CA GLY A 67 9.06 -5.38 11.01
C GLY A 67 7.78 -6.15 10.67
N TRP A 68 7.13 -6.75 11.67
CA TRP A 68 5.86 -7.47 11.46
C TRP A 68 4.74 -6.54 10.99
N GLN A 69 4.68 -5.30 11.50
CA GLN A 69 3.69 -4.31 11.07
C GLN A 69 3.95 -3.88 9.63
N ARG A 70 5.21 -3.72 9.22
CA ARG A 70 5.55 -3.42 7.81
C ARG A 70 5.05 -4.50 6.88
N VAL A 71 5.25 -5.77 7.23
CA VAL A 71 4.76 -6.90 6.44
C VAL A 71 3.24 -6.89 6.38
N THR A 72 2.55 -6.70 7.51
CA THR A 72 1.08 -6.60 7.52
C THR A 72 0.57 -5.44 6.66
N LEU A 73 1.21 -4.28 6.72
CA LEU A 73 0.86 -3.12 5.90
C LEU A 73 1.07 -3.39 4.41
N LEU A 74 2.20 -4.02 4.05
CA LEU A 74 2.57 -4.35 2.67
C LEU A 74 1.84 -5.56 2.07
N VAL A 75 1.34 -6.48 2.88
CA VAL A 75 0.79 -7.75 2.38
C VAL A 75 -0.70 -7.86 2.68
N GLY A 76 -1.16 -7.29 3.79
CA GLY A 76 -2.54 -7.39 4.25
C GLY A 76 -3.55 -6.84 3.25
N GLY A 77 -3.30 -5.67 2.67
CA GLY A 77 -4.16 -5.07 1.64
C GLY A 77 -4.34 -5.97 0.41
N PRO A 78 -3.25 -6.34 -0.30
CA PRO A 78 -3.32 -7.26 -1.45
C PRO A 78 -3.94 -8.62 -1.13
N VAL A 79 -3.62 -9.20 0.03
CA VAL A 79 -4.21 -10.49 0.46
C VAL A 79 -5.71 -10.34 0.69
N ALA A 80 -6.14 -9.30 1.39
CA ALA A 80 -7.56 -9.03 1.60
C ALA A 80 -8.30 -8.80 0.28
N TYR A 81 -7.70 -8.06 -0.64
CA TYR A 81 -8.24 -7.86 -1.99
C TYR A 81 -8.40 -9.20 -2.73
N GLY A 82 -7.39 -10.05 -2.71
CA GLY A 82 -7.44 -11.38 -3.33
C GLY A 82 -8.55 -12.26 -2.74
N ILE A 83 -8.69 -12.29 -1.42
CA ILE A 83 -9.77 -13.03 -0.74
C ILE A 83 -11.14 -12.51 -1.19
N LEU A 84 -11.32 -11.19 -1.22
CA LEU A 84 -12.59 -10.57 -1.60
C LEU A 84 -12.92 -10.76 -3.08
N LEU A 85 -11.92 -10.81 -3.96
CA LEU A 85 -12.11 -11.19 -5.36
C LEU A 85 -12.58 -12.63 -5.51
N VAL A 86 -11.97 -13.58 -4.78
CA VAL A 86 -12.40 -14.99 -4.78
C VAL A 86 -13.85 -15.09 -4.33
N ILE A 87 -14.21 -14.43 -3.22
CA ILE A 87 -15.59 -14.41 -2.71
C ILE A 87 -16.54 -13.79 -3.74
N GLY A 88 -16.18 -12.64 -4.32
CA GLY A 88 -16.99 -11.96 -5.33
C GLY A 88 -17.26 -12.83 -6.56
N ASN A 89 -16.25 -13.57 -7.02
CA ASN A 89 -16.39 -14.54 -8.11
C ASN A 89 -17.35 -15.68 -7.75
N LEU A 90 -17.23 -16.24 -6.53
CA LEU A 90 -18.07 -17.35 -6.07
C LEU A 90 -19.54 -16.96 -5.86
N VAL A 91 -19.80 -15.72 -5.44
CA VAL A 91 -21.15 -15.24 -5.10
C VAL A 91 -21.88 -14.58 -6.28
N GLY A 92 -21.14 -13.88 -7.15
CA GLY A 92 -21.73 -12.96 -8.12
C GLY A 92 -21.33 -13.15 -9.58
N GLY A 93 -20.43 -14.10 -9.91
CA GLY A 93 -19.93 -14.26 -11.29
C GLY A 93 -19.26 -12.99 -11.81
N VAL A 94 -18.40 -12.36 -11.01
CA VAL A 94 -17.62 -11.18 -11.40
C VAL A 94 -16.48 -11.60 -12.34
N ALA A 95 -16.83 -11.89 -13.60
CA ALA A 95 -15.91 -12.01 -14.73
C ALA A 95 -16.06 -10.81 -15.66
#